data_AF-A0A7R9WRH1-F1
#
_entry.id   AF-A0A7R9WRH1-F1
#
_cell.length_a   1.000
_cell.length_b   1.000
_cell.length_c   1.000
_cell.angle_alpha   90.00
_cell.angle_beta   90.00
_cell.angle_gamma   90.00
#
_symmetry.space_group_name_H-M   'P 1'
#
loop_
_entity.id
_entity.type
_entity.pdbx_description
1 polymer ?
#
loop_
_entity_poly.entity_id
_entity_poly.type
_entity_poly.pdbx_seq_one_letter_code
_entity_poly.pdbx_strand_id
1 'polypeptide(L)'
;SNGHPLTAVGPEGQAENFSSHVIVVLRNFLTAFPAMSFDKAIAYHKQNGQMGEDQWRGLRDQWMQSNFEGWKNLIMTWRKMDVYDVAVYVPYEHLLDATRGPELIKRMTKPFQETGYDVMTSQDEIACLWYQVSQKENARREAFYKYVPGYTDAQLKWMGDEMQKFADEVRATDAVLSAILDEYVHEIRNGARVDNVAATQKEPAR
;
A
#
# COMPACT_ATOMS: atom_id res chain seq x y z
N SER A 1 16.51 -14.79 -29.87
CA SER A 1 15.79 -14.79 -28.59
C SER A 1 16.72 -14.21 -27.54
N ASN A 2 16.51 -12.95 -27.15
CA ASN A 2 17.26 -12.36 -26.03
C ASN A 2 16.54 -12.76 -24.74
N GLY A 3 16.72 -14.02 -24.35
CA GLY A 3 16.30 -14.48 -23.03
C GLY A 3 17.20 -13.81 -22.01
N HIS A 4 16.71 -12.74 -21.37
CA HIS A 4 17.31 -12.29 -20.12
C HIS A 4 17.31 -13.49 -19.18
N PRO A 5 18.47 -13.91 -18.63
CA PRO A 5 18.47 -14.93 -17.59
C PRO A 5 17.61 -14.41 -16.46
N LEU A 6 16.54 -15.14 -16.12
CA LEU A 6 15.81 -14.97 -14.89
C LEU A 6 16.76 -15.39 -13.77
N THR A 7 17.65 -14.49 -13.34
CA THR A 7 18.26 -14.61 -12.02
C THR A 7 17.14 -14.28 -11.04
N ALA A 8 16.37 -15.30 -10.65
CA ALA A 8 15.52 -15.22 -9.47
C ALA A 8 16.43 -15.22 -8.24
N VAL A 9 17.19 -14.14 -8.07
CA VAL A 9 17.76 -13.85 -6.77
C VAL A 9 16.66 -13.08 -6.06
N GLY A 10 15.83 -13.80 -5.31
CA GLY A 10 14.96 -13.15 -4.33
C GLY A 10 15.81 -12.33 -3.35
N PRO A 11 15.20 -11.46 -2.54
CA PRO A 11 15.93 -10.63 -1.60
C PRO A 11 16.89 -11.45 -0.70
N GLU A 12 16.57 -12.72 -0.43
CA GLU A 12 17.41 -13.64 0.34
C GLU A 12 18.82 -13.85 -0.25
N GLY A 13 18.95 -13.88 -1.58
CA GLY A 13 20.26 -14.07 -2.23
C GLY A 13 21.07 -12.76 -2.33
N GLN A 14 20.57 -11.67 -1.76
CA GLN A 14 21.25 -10.39 -1.66
C GLN A 14 21.61 -10.01 -0.22
N ALA A 15 21.42 -10.91 0.75
CA ALA A 15 21.66 -10.65 2.17
C ALA A 15 23.10 -10.23 2.48
N GLU A 16 24.10 -10.68 1.70
CA GLU A 16 25.50 -10.26 1.86
C GLU A 16 25.77 -8.84 1.33
N ASN A 17 24.89 -8.30 0.48
CA ASN A 17 25.07 -7.01 -0.20
C ASN A 17 24.28 -5.87 0.44
N PHE A 18 23.29 -6.18 1.28
CA PHE A 18 22.38 -5.21 1.90
C PHE A 18 22.40 -5.30 3.42
N SER A 19 21.90 -4.26 4.09
CA SER A 19 21.69 -4.29 5.54
C SER A 19 20.67 -5.38 5.88
N SER A 20 20.88 -6.09 6.99
CA SER A 20 19.88 -7.02 7.54
C SER A 20 18.62 -6.28 8.01
N HIS A 21 18.66 -4.96 8.19
CA HIS A 21 17.52 -4.15 8.59
C HIS A 21 16.77 -3.62 7.37
N VAL A 22 15.48 -3.95 7.27
CA VAL A 22 14.63 -3.52 6.14
C VAL A 22 13.53 -2.55 6.58
N ILE A 23 13.19 -1.65 5.67
CA ILE A 23 12.07 -0.73 5.77
C ILE A 23 10.91 -1.32 4.96
N VAL A 24 9.80 -1.65 5.61
CA VAL A 24 8.63 -2.22 4.94
C VAL A 24 7.57 -1.14 4.78
N VAL A 25 7.37 -0.68 3.55
CA VAL A 25 6.31 0.27 3.22
C VAL A 25 5.00 -0.49 3.09
N LEU A 26 3.99 -0.07 3.84
CA LEU A 26 2.65 -0.65 3.84
C LEU A 26 1.67 0.35 3.26
N ARG A 27 0.62 -0.14 2.61
CA ARG A 27 -0.49 0.69 2.15
C ARG A 27 -1.77 -0.07 2.37
N ASN A 28 -2.82 0.60 2.83
CA ASN A 28 -4.11 -0.05 3.06
C ASN A 28 -4.58 -0.75 1.78
N PHE A 29 -4.96 -2.03 1.85
CA PHE A 29 -5.44 -2.78 0.68
C PHE A 29 -6.56 -2.05 -0.07
N LEU A 30 -7.41 -1.33 0.67
CA LEU A 30 -8.46 -0.46 0.14
C LEU A 30 -7.95 0.47 -0.97
N THR A 31 -6.77 1.06 -0.79
CA THR A 31 -6.17 2.02 -1.71
C THR A 31 -5.01 1.43 -2.53
N ALA A 32 -4.36 0.37 -2.06
CA ALA A 32 -3.26 -0.30 -2.75
C ALA A 32 -3.76 -1.08 -3.97
N PHE A 33 -4.87 -1.82 -3.84
CA PHE A 33 -5.41 -2.63 -4.92
C PHE A 33 -5.79 -1.82 -6.17
N PRO A 34 -6.55 -0.71 -6.07
CA PRO A 34 -6.84 0.12 -7.24
C PRO A 34 -5.58 0.78 -7.81
N ALA A 35 -4.67 1.28 -6.97
CA ALA A 35 -3.44 1.92 -7.44
C ALA A 35 -2.58 0.95 -8.27
N MET A 36 -2.33 -0.25 -7.76
CA MET A 36 -1.62 -1.31 -8.49
C MET A 36 -2.33 -1.65 -9.80
N SER A 37 -3.67 -1.73 -9.80
CA SER A 37 -4.46 -2.05 -10.99
C SER A 37 -4.33 -0.96 -12.06
N PHE A 38 -4.28 0.32 -11.64
CA PHE A 38 -4.09 1.44 -12.56
C PHE A 38 -2.67 1.49 -13.11
N ASP A 39 -1.66 1.30 -12.28
CA ASP A 39 -0.26 1.27 -12.71
C ASP A 39 -0.01 0.13 -13.70
N LYS A 40 -0.58 -1.06 -13.44
CA LYS A 40 -0.53 -2.19 -14.37
C LYS A 40 -1.22 -1.88 -15.70
N ALA A 41 -2.38 -1.22 -15.67
CA ALA A 41 -3.09 -0.83 -16.89
C ALA A 41 -2.30 0.19 -17.72
N ILE A 42 -1.62 1.14 -17.08
CA ILE A 42 -0.73 2.09 -17.75
C ILE A 42 0.47 1.36 -18.37
N ALA A 43 1.17 0.55 -17.57
CA ALA A 43 2.41 -0.10 -17.98
C ALA A 43 2.22 -1.13 -19.12
N TYR A 44 1.16 -1.95 -19.05
CA TYR A 44 1.00 -3.11 -19.93
C TYR A 44 -0.14 -2.98 -20.93
N HIS A 45 -1.10 -2.09 -20.70
CA HIS A 45 -2.27 -1.91 -21.55
C HIS A 45 -2.35 -0.52 -22.18
N LYS A 46 -1.27 0.28 -22.08
CA LYS A 46 -1.11 1.62 -22.67
C LYS A 46 -2.25 2.58 -22.30
N GLN A 47 -2.83 2.39 -21.13
CA GLN A 47 -3.88 3.26 -20.63
C GLN A 47 -3.29 4.63 -20.30
N ASN A 48 -3.98 5.70 -20.69
CA ASN A 48 -3.60 7.06 -20.31
C ASN A 48 -4.40 7.48 -19.06
N GLY A 49 -3.73 7.57 -17.91
CA GLY A 49 -4.33 8.02 -16.65
C GLY A 49 -5.13 6.94 -15.92
N GLN A 50 -6.03 7.37 -15.04
CA GLN A 50 -6.86 6.48 -14.23
C GLN A 50 -7.82 5.66 -15.10
N MET A 51 -8.00 4.40 -14.73
CA MET A 51 -8.90 3.44 -15.38
C MET A 51 -10.35 3.85 -15.27
N GLY A 52 -11.19 3.59 -16.27
CA GLY A 52 -12.63 3.87 -16.17
C GLY A 52 -13.32 3.08 -15.04
N GLU A 53 -14.38 3.64 -14.44
CA GLU A 53 -15.07 3.01 -13.30
C GLU A 53 -15.59 1.59 -13.62
N ASP A 54 -16.12 1.35 -14.82
CA ASP A 54 -16.65 0.02 -15.19
C ASP A 54 -15.56 -1.03 -15.32
N GLN A 55 -14.39 -0.64 -15.86
CA GLN A 55 -13.23 -1.52 -15.93
C GLN A 55 -12.68 -1.81 -14.51
N TRP A 56 -12.68 -0.79 -13.63
CA TRP A 56 -12.35 -0.98 -12.22
C TRP A 56 -13.31 -1.98 -11.55
N ARG A 57 -14.63 -1.82 -11.72
CA ARG A 57 -15.64 -2.75 -11.19
C ARG A 57 -15.37 -4.18 -11.64
N GLY A 58 -15.14 -4.39 -12.94
CA GLY A 58 -14.84 -5.72 -13.48
C GLY A 58 -13.59 -6.36 -12.86
N LEU A 59 -12.50 -5.59 -12.70
CA LEU A 59 -11.28 -6.08 -12.06
C LEU A 59 -11.47 -6.35 -10.57
N ARG A 60 -12.14 -5.46 -9.86
CA ARG A 60 -12.44 -5.59 -8.43
C ARG A 60 -13.25 -6.86 -8.19
N ASP A 61 -14.34 -7.03 -8.93
CA ASP A 61 -15.26 -8.15 -8.73
C ASP A 61 -14.61 -9.50 -9.06
N GLN A 62 -13.69 -9.51 -10.04
CA GLN A 62 -12.98 -10.73 -10.42
C GLN A 62 -11.79 -11.07 -9.52
N TRP A 63 -11.02 -10.09 -9.07
CA TRP A 63 -9.66 -10.33 -8.55
C TRP A 63 -9.41 -9.82 -7.13
N MET A 64 -10.36 -9.16 -6.47
CA MET A 64 -10.11 -8.57 -5.14
C MET A 64 -9.60 -9.60 -4.13
N GLN A 65 -10.24 -10.77 -4.03
CA GLN A 65 -9.87 -11.76 -3.02
C GLN A 65 -8.46 -12.32 -3.23
N SER A 66 -8.13 -12.73 -4.45
CA SER A 66 -6.78 -13.23 -4.76
C SER A 66 -5.69 -12.17 -4.60
N ASN A 67 -6.00 -10.90 -4.88
CA ASN A 67 -5.05 -9.80 -4.65
C ASN A 67 -4.89 -9.49 -3.16
N PHE A 68 -5.95 -9.62 -2.35
CA PHE A 68 -5.84 -9.46 -0.90
C PHE A 68 -4.90 -10.51 -0.31
N GLU A 69 -5.07 -11.78 -0.70
CA GLU A 69 -4.16 -12.86 -0.28
C GLU A 69 -2.73 -12.62 -0.75
N GLY A 70 -2.54 -12.18 -2.00
CA GLY A 70 -1.22 -11.81 -2.52
C GLY A 70 -0.56 -10.67 -1.73
N TRP A 71 -1.34 -9.64 -1.38
CA TRP A 71 -0.90 -8.51 -0.56
C TRP A 71 -0.52 -8.95 0.86
N LYS A 72 -1.36 -9.76 1.50
CA LYS A 72 -1.08 -10.36 2.82
C LYS A 72 0.19 -11.20 2.78
N ASN A 73 0.32 -12.07 1.77
CA ASN A 73 1.48 -12.94 1.62
C ASN A 73 2.77 -12.14 1.44
N LEU A 74 2.76 -11.04 0.68
CA LEU A 74 3.93 -10.18 0.53
C LEU A 74 4.41 -9.62 1.88
N ILE A 75 3.49 -9.12 2.71
CA ILE A 75 3.81 -8.60 4.05
C ILE A 75 4.40 -9.71 4.91
N MET A 76 3.77 -10.90 4.89
CA MET A 76 4.21 -12.04 5.67
C MET A 76 5.55 -12.60 5.22
N THR A 77 5.85 -12.55 3.92
CA THR A 77 7.16 -12.95 3.38
C THR A 77 8.27 -12.09 3.98
N TRP A 78 8.12 -10.76 3.96
CA TRP A 78 9.12 -9.87 4.57
C TRP A 78 9.24 -10.07 6.07
N ARG A 79 8.11 -10.23 6.76
CA ARG A 79 8.08 -10.42 8.21
C ARG A 79 8.72 -11.73 8.67
N LYS A 80 8.56 -12.81 7.90
CA LYS A 80 9.04 -14.16 8.23
C LYS A 80 10.39 -14.47 7.58
N MET A 81 11.05 -13.50 6.95
CA MET A 81 12.31 -13.74 6.27
C MET A 81 13.44 -13.82 7.29
N ASP A 82 14.07 -14.99 7.42
CA ASP A 82 15.10 -15.22 8.46
C ASP A 82 16.37 -14.36 8.29
N VAL A 83 16.62 -13.84 7.10
CA VAL A 83 17.83 -13.07 6.78
C VAL A 83 17.66 -11.55 6.90
N TYR A 84 16.43 -11.06 7.11
CA TYR A 84 16.16 -9.64 7.30
C TYR A 84 15.21 -9.39 8.47
N ASP A 85 15.53 -8.37 9.27
CA ASP A 85 14.72 -7.86 10.34
C ASP A 85 13.97 -6.61 9.88
N VAL A 86 12.65 -6.58 10.09
CA VAL A 86 11.86 -5.37 9.80
C VAL A 86 12.16 -4.32 10.87
N ALA A 87 12.95 -3.31 10.50
CA ALA A 87 13.34 -2.24 11.41
C ALA A 87 12.23 -1.21 11.60
N VAL A 88 11.44 -0.95 10.55
CA VAL A 88 10.31 -0.02 10.60
C VAL A 88 9.26 -0.37 9.56
N TYR A 89 8.00 -0.31 9.98
CA TYR A 89 6.86 -0.27 9.08
C TYR A 89 6.52 1.18 8.74
N VAL A 90 6.28 1.45 7.46
CA VAL A 90 5.99 2.79 6.95
C VAL A 90 4.61 2.79 6.29
N PRO A 91 3.54 3.13 7.02
CA PRO A 91 2.23 3.30 6.43
C PRO A 91 2.23 4.45 5.43
N TYR A 92 1.85 4.17 4.19
CA TYR A 92 1.79 5.14 3.10
C TYR A 92 0.85 6.30 3.44
N GLU A 93 -0.27 6.00 4.07
CA GLU A 93 -1.25 6.97 4.52
C GLU A 93 -0.65 7.97 5.53
N HIS A 94 0.27 7.52 6.38
CA HIS A 94 0.96 8.38 7.34
C HIS A 94 2.02 9.25 6.65
N LEU A 95 2.67 8.79 5.58
CA LEU A 95 3.66 9.58 4.82
C LEU A 95 3.06 10.84 4.20
N LEU A 96 1.76 10.87 3.95
CA LEU A 96 1.09 12.02 3.33
C LEU A 96 0.28 12.86 4.32
N ASP A 97 0.31 12.48 5.59
CA ASP A 97 -0.41 13.14 6.67
C ASP A 97 0.45 14.24 7.31
N ALA A 98 -0.11 15.45 7.44
CA ALA A 98 0.61 16.61 7.95
C ALA A 98 1.06 16.50 9.42
N THR A 99 0.41 15.66 10.21
CA THR A 99 0.74 15.47 11.63
C THR A 99 1.60 14.24 11.84
N ARG A 100 1.35 13.15 11.08
CA ARG A 100 2.05 11.86 11.25
C ARG A 100 3.29 11.72 10.37
N GLY A 101 3.33 12.41 9.22
CA GLY A 101 4.39 12.29 8.23
C GLY A 101 5.77 12.67 8.75
N PRO A 102 5.97 13.88 9.30
CA PRO A 102 7.27 14.27 9.87
C PRO A 102 7.77 13.31 10.96
N GLU A 103 6.89 12.86 11.85
CA GLU A 103 7.23 11.90 12.91
C GLU A 103 7.55 10.50 12.36
N LEU A 104 6.91 10.09 11.26
CA LEU A 104 7.26 8.85 10.57
C LEU A 104 8.66 8.95 9.92
N ILE A 105 8.97 10.06 9.24
CA ILE A 105 10.31 10.28 8.66
C ILE A 105 11.37 10.26 9.76
N LYS A 106 11.12 10.91 10.90
CA LYS A 106 12.03 10.87 12.06
C LYS A 106 12.25 9.45 12.60
N ARG A 107 11.23 8.60 12.61
CA ARG A 107 11.41 7.17 12.98
C ARG A 107 12.23 6.42 11.94
N MET A 108 12.04 6.72 10.65
CA MET A 108 12.79 6.11 9.56
C MET A 108 14.28 6.49 9.53
N THR A 109 14.67 7.65 10.08
CA THR A 109 16.10 8.04 10.10
C THR A 109 16.94 7.16 11.02
N LYS A 110 16.34 6.54 12.05
CA LYS A 110 17.06 5.75 13.03
C LYS A 110 17.79 4.53 12.42
N PRO A 111 17.14 3.65 11.62
CA PRO A 111 17.85 2.56 10.93
C PRO A 111 19.00 3.02 10.02
N PHE A 112 18.87 4.20 9.39
CA PHE A 112 19.94 4.78 8.56
C PHE A 112 21.13 5.25 9.41
N GLN A 113 20.88 5.85 10.58
CA GLN A 113 21.94 6.21 11.52
C GLN A 113 22.69 5.00 12.04
N GLU A 114 21.96 3.94 12.40
CA GLU A 114 22.54 2.70 12.92
C GLU A 114 23.42 1.98 11.88
N THR A 115 23.20 2.26 10.59
CA THR A 115 24.00 1.75 9.46
C THR A 115 25.10 2.73 9.00
N GLY A 116 25.30 3.85 9.71
CA GLY A 116 26.39 4.80 9.46
C GLY A 116 26.13 5.84 8.38
N TYR A 117 24.89 5.98 7.90
CA TYR A 117 24.53 7.07 6.99
C TYR A 117 24.42 8.39 7.74
N ASP A 118 24.88 9.46 7.10
CA ASP A 118 24.58 10.81 7.55
C ASP A 118 23.11 11.12 7.30
N VAL A 119 22.39 11.46 8.37
CA VAL A 119 20.97 11.77 8.29
C VAL A 119 20.69 13.13 8.92
N MET A 120 19.69 13.79 8.38
CA MET A 120 19.10 14.96 9.00
C MET A 120 18.51 14.62 10.37
N THR A 121 18.92 15.38 11.40
CA THR A 121 18.45 15.19 12.79
C THR A 121 17.58 16.35 13.29
N SER A 122 17.61 17.50 12.61
CA SER A 122 16.79 18.64 12.94
C SER A 122 15.32 18.36 12.61
N GLN A 123 14.43 18.53 13.59
CA GLN A 123 12.99 18.33 13.40
C GLN A 123 12.41 19.32 12.40
N ASP A 124 12.86 20.58 12.43
CA ASP A 124 12.37 21.63 11.53
C ASP A 124 12.79 21.34 10.08
N GLU A 125 14.01 20.84 9.87
CA GLU A 125 14.49 20.49 8.53
C GLU A 125 13.74 19.25 8.01
N ILE A 126 13.51 18.23 8.85
CA ILE A 126 12.72 17.04 8.50
C ILE A 126 11.30 17.45 8.10
N ALA A 127 10.65 18.29 8.90
CA ALA A 127 9.29 18.76 8.62
C ALA A 127 9.23 19.58 7.33
N CYS A 128 10.22 20.45 7.08
CA CYS A 128 10.31 21.24 5.85
C CYS A 128 10.50 20.35 4.61
N LEU A 129 11.43 19.40 4.67
CA LEU A 129 11.67 18.44 3.58
C LEU A 129 10.43 17.60 3.31
N TRP A 130 9.81 17.06 4.37
CA TRP A 130 8.56 16.31 4.26
C TRP A 130 7.46 17.13 3.59
N TYR A 131 7.29 18.39 3.98
CA TYR A 131 6.27 19.28 3.40
C TYR A 131 6.50 19.49 1.90
N GLN A 132 7.74 19.76 1.47
CA GLN A 132 8.06 19.95 0.06
C GLN A 132 7.75 18.71 -0.78
N VAL A 133 8.10 17.51 -0.28
CA VAL A 133 7.87 16.24 -0.98
C VAL A 133 6.39 15.90 -1.01
N SER A 134 5.69 16.01 0.12
CA SER A 134 4.27 15.68 0.25
C SER A 134 3.38 16.59 -0.60
N GLN A 135 3.67 17.90 -0.69
CA GLN A 135 2.92 18.83 -1.54
C GLN A 135 3.01 18.44 -3.03
N LYS A 136 4.22 18.11 -3.50
CA LYS A 136 4.42 17.66 -4.89
C LYS A 136 3.66 16.36 -5.17
N GLU A 137 3.69 15.43 -4.23
CA GLU A 137 2.98 14.14 -4.38
C GLU A 137 1.47 14.32 -4.33
N ASN A 138 0.94 15.16 -3.44
CA ASN A 138 -0.49 15.47 -3.38
C ASN A 138 -0.98 16.12 -4.68
N ALA A 139 -0.26 17.11 -5.21
CA ALA A 139 -0.58 17.73 -6.49
C ALA A 139 -0.58 16.70 -7.65
N ARG A 140 0.39 15.77 -7.65
CA ARG A 140 0.44 14.67 -8.63
C ARG A 140 -0.78 13.75 -8.52
N ARG A 141 -1.18 13.40 -7.29
CA ARG A 141 -2.35 12.54 -7.03
C ARG A 141 -3.64 13.21 -7.47
N GLU A 142 -3.84 14.48 -7.15
CA GLU A 142 -5.01 15.27 -7.58
C GLU A 142 -5.09 15.38 -9.10
N ALA A 143 -3.95 15.55 -9.77
CA ALA A 143 -3.90 15.58 -11.23
C ALA A 143 -4.24 14.22 -11.86
N PHE A 144 -3.88 13.11 -11.22
CA PHE A 144 -4.05 11.75 -11.73
C PHE A 144 -5.44 11.16 -11.45
N TYR A 145 -5.88 11.18 -10.20
CA TYR A 145 -7.13 10.54 -9.76
C TYR A 145 -8.35 11.43 -10.08
N LYS A 146 -9.20 10.95 -10.98
CA LYS A 146 -10.46 11.59 -11.41
C LYS A 146 -11.68 11.11 -10.61
N TYR A 147 -11.60 9.94 -9.98
CA TYR A 147 -12.62 9.45 -9.07
C TYR A 147 -11.99 8.60 -7.96
N VAL A 148 -12.72 8.44 -6.85
CA VAL A 148 -12.35 7.53 -5.75
C VAL A 148 -12.88 6.13 -6.07
N PRO A 149 -12.03 5.10 -6.21
CA PRO A 149 -12.49 3.73 -6.47
C PRO A 149 -13.43 3.24 -5.36
N GLY A 150 -14.61 2.76 -5.74
CA GLY A 150 -15.62 2.25 -4.81
C GLY A 150 -15.64 0.73 -4.72
N TYR A 151 -16.22 0.22 -3.65
CA TYR A 151 -16.45 -1.21 -3.39
C TYR A 151 -17.91 -1.41 -2.97
N THR A 152 -18.47 -2.60 -3.19
CA THR A 152 -19.80 -2.93 -2.66
C THR A 152 -19.75 -3.13 -1.14
N ASP A 153 -20.89 -2.99 -0.45
CA ASP A 153 -20.97 -3.25 0.99
C ASP A 153 -20.47 -4.65 1.37
N ALA A 154 -20.81 -5.67 0.56
CA ALA A 154 -20.36 -7.03 0.78
C ALA A 154 -18.83 -7.16 0.68
N GLN A 155 -18.22 -6.45 -0.28
CA GLN A 155 -16.77 -6.42 -0.46
C GLN A 155 -16.06 -5.69 0.68
N LEU A 156 -16.59 -4.55 1.14
CA LEU A 156 -16.03 -3.81 2.27
C LEU A 156 -16.14 -4.60 3.56
N LYS A 157 -17.29 -5.25 3.80
CA LYS A 157 -17.46 -6.13 4.95
C LYS A 157 -16.45 -7.26 4.92
N TRP A 158 -16.35 -7.97 3.80
CA TRP A 158 -15.38 -9.06 3.64
C TRP A 158 -13.94 -8.58 3.85
N MET A 159 -13.55 -7.47 3.22
CA MET A 159 -12.21 -6.90 3.33
C MET A 159 -11.88 -6.49 4.77
N GLY A 160 -12.82 -5.86 5.47
CA GLY A 160 -12.65 -5.48 6.87
C GLY A 160 -12.54 -6.68 7.80
N ASP A 161 -13.30 -7.76 7.55
CA ASP A 161 -13.23 -8.99 8.33
C ASP A 161 -11.91 -9.75 8.09
N GLU A 162 -11.44 -9.85 6.85
CA GLU A 162 -10.14 -10.47 6.55
C GLU A 162 -8.95 -9.63 7.06
N MET A 163 -9.05 -8.30 6.97
CA MET A 163 -8.04 -7.41 7.55
C MET A 163 -7.98 -7.55 9.08
N GLN A 164 -9.13 -7.68 9.75
CA GLN A 164 -9.17 -7.91 11.20
C GLN A 164 -8.56 -9.26 11.58
N LYS A 165 -8.91 -10.33 10.86
CA LYS A 165 -8.29 -11.65 11.06
C LYS A 165 -6.77 -11.58 10.92
N PHE A 166 -6.29 -10.83 9.93
CA PHE A 166 -4.86 -10.65 9.73
C PHE A 166 -4.22 -9.84 10.87
N ALA A 167 -4.85 -8.75 11.31
CA ALA A 167 -4.41 -7.97 12.46
C ALA A 167 -4.29 -8.84 13.73
N ASP A 168 -5.27 -9.73 13.95
CA ASP A 168 -5.30 -10.64 15.09
C ASP A 168 -4.25 -11.75 14.99
N GLU A 169 -4.01 -12.29 13.78
CA GLU A 169 -2.97 -13.30 13.52
C GLU A 169 -1.58 -12.79 13.93
N VAL A 170 -1.27 -11.53 13.64
CA VAL A 170 0.07 -10.96 13.93
C VAL A 170 0.16 -10.32 15.32
N ARG A 171 -0.97 -10.00 15.96
CA ARG A 171 -1.07 -9.24 17.23
C ARG A 171 -0.13 -9.74 18.33
N ALA A 172 -0.05 -11.06 18.52
CA ALA A 172 0.76 -11.66 19.57
C ALA A 172 2.28 -11.55 19.33
N THR A 173 2.69 -11.27 18.10
CA THR A 173 4.08 -11.38 17.65
C THR A 173 4.62 -10.10 17.00
N ASP A 174 3.74 -9.15 16.67
CA ASP A 174 4.09 -7.88 16.05
C ASP A 174 3.00 -6.84 16.33
N ALA A 175 3.13 -6.17 17.48
CA ALA A 175 2.16 -5.18 17.93
C ALA A 175 2.14 -3.93 17.03
N VAL A 176 3.26 -3.59 16.38
CA VAL A 176 3.36 -2.43 15.49
C VAL A 176 2.58 -2.69 14.21
N LEU A 177 2.81 -3.84 13.57
CA LEU A 177 2.04 -4.23 12.38
C LEU A 177 0.56 -4.36 12.72
N SER A 178 0.22 -5.01 13.83
CA SER A 178 -1.17 -5.19 14.26
C SER A 178 -1.90 -3.85 14.45
N ALA A 179 -1.25 -2.85 15.05
CA ALA A 179 -1.83 -1.52 15.20
C ALA A 179 -2.09 -0.83 13.85
N ILE A 180 -1.16 -0.94 12.89
CA ILE A 180 -1.34 -0.42 11.53
C ILE A 180 -2.52 -1.11 10.84
N LEU A 181 -2.64 -2.44 10.99
CA LEU A 181 -3.75 -3.20 10.41
C LEU A 181 -5.10 -2.85 11.07
N ASP A 182 -5.14 -2.62 12.39
CA ASP A 182 -6.34 -2.14 13.09
C ASP A 182 -6.77 -0.75 12.58
N GLU A 183 -5.84 0.15 12.27
CA GLU A 183 -6.14 1.41 11.57
C GLU A 183 -6.75 1.17 10.18
N TYR A 184 -6.17 0.24 9.39
CA TYR A 184 -6.73 -0.10 8.08
C TYR A 184 -8.13 -0.70 8.17
N VAL A 185 -8.42 -1.54 9.17
CA VAL A 185 -9.77 -2.03 9.45
C VAL A 185 -10.72 -0.86 9.69
N HIS A 186 -10.32 0.11 10.51
CA HIS A 186 -11.13 1.30 10.79
C HIS A 186 -11.43 2.10 9.51
N GLU A 187 -10.43 2.33 8.66
CA GLU A 187 -10.60 3.03 7.38
C GLU A 187 -11.52 2.28 6.42
N ILE A 188 -11.39 0.95 6.31
CA ILE A 188 -12.24 0.12 5.44
C ILE A 188 -13.70 0.20 5.90
N ARG A 189 -13.94 0.16 7.22
CA ARG A 189 -15.31 0.15 7.78
C ARG A 189 -15.99 1.52 7.75
N ASN A 190 -15.23 2.62 7.83
CA ASN A 190 -15.81 3.94 8.07
C ASN A 190 -15.50 4.98 6.97
N GLY A 191 -14.45 4.78 6.16
CA GLY A 191 -13.96 5.79 5.21
C GLY A 191 -14.10 5.41 3.74
N ALA A 192 -14.52 4.18 3.42
CA ALA A 192 -14.57 3.70 2.05
C ALA A 192 -15.81 4.20 1.28
N ARG A 193 -15.63 4.54 -0.01
CA ARG A 193 -16.75 4.83 -0.92
C ARG A 193 -17.52 3.54 -1.21
N VAL A 194 -18.80 3.52 -0.86
CA VAL A 194 -19.74 2.46 -1.25
C VAL A 194 -20.17 2.66 -2.71
N ASP A 195 -20.02 1.63 -3.53
CA ASP A 195 -20.46 1.59 -4.92
C ASP A 195 -21.88 1.00 -5.00
N ASN A 196 -22.87 1.88 -4.98
CA ASN A 196 -24.29 1.52 -5.07
C ASN A 196 -24.68 1.29 -6.53
N VAL A 197 -24.38 0.10 -7.07
CA VAL A 197 -24.71 -0.27 -8.47
C VAL A 197 -26.21 -0.63 -8.65
N ALA A 198 -27.09 -0.14 -7.78
CA ALA A 198 -28.53 -0.24 -8.02
C ALA A 198 -28.91 0.70 -9.19
N ALA A 199 -29.34 0.11 -10.32
CA ALA A 199 -30.02 0.74 -11.46
C ALA A 199 -29.21 1.16 -12.72
N THR A 200 -28.23 0.37 -13.17
CA THR A 200 -27.74 0.47 -14.57
C THR A 200 -27.77 -0.86 -15.33
N GLN A 201 -28.75 -1.72 -15.04
CA GLN A 201 -29.04 -2.87 -15.90
C GLN A 201 -30.41 -2.74 -16.59
N LYS A 202 -30.30 -2.53 -17.92
CA LYS A 202 -31.22 -2.89 -19.01
C LYS A 202 -32.40 -1.97 -19.30
N GLU A 203 -32.15 -0.92 -20.10
CA GLU A 203 -33.00 -0.75 -21.29
C GLU A 203 -32.48 -1.71 -22.37
N PRO A 204 -33.25 -2.73 -22.79
CA PRO A 204 -32.92 -3.44 -24.01
C PRO A 204 -33.05 -2.45 -25.17
N ALA A 205 -32.03 -2.39 -26.03
CA ALA A 205 -32.10 -1.67 -27.29
C ALA A 205 -33.39 -2.07 -28.03
N ARG A 206 -34.23 -1.09 -28.33
CA ARG A 206 -35.38 -1.25 -29.24
C ARG A 206 -34.92 -1.10 -30.68
#